data_AF-A0A353N726-F1
#
_entry.id   AF-A0A353N726-F1
#
_cell.length_a   1.000
_cell.length_b   1.000
_cell.length_c   1.000
_cell.angle_alpha   90.00
_cell.angle_beta   90.00
_cell.angle_gamma   90.00
#
_symmetry.space_group_name_H-M   'P 1'
#
loop_
_entity.id
_entity.type
_entity.pdbx_description
1 polymer ?
#
loop_
_entity_poly.entity_id
_entity_poly.type
_entity_poly.pdbx_seq_one_letter_code
_entity_poly.pdbx_strand_id
1 'polypeptide(L)'
;MGVAPLALMTGENSWTSALMLAHLIGTSGPEGLKWLQTSPKDQKFNTPVFINAVKKLQIMLNQYTTLDAIGAGYGVAANNFLQGKAAMIANGPWMIGSFSDPKSAPEGFEKKVGYALAPGNGVIAMENVAYATGSKTKEKRDAAVKFLKYLTTDDVYAAYLSVGGAGPCFQTDLSKVKYPAINQAFLPLA
;
A
#
# COMPACT_ATOMS: atom_id res chain seq x y z
N MET A 1 10.16 25.16 6.65
CA MET A 1 10.53 23.79 7.07
C MET A 1 11.07 23.08 5.86
N GLY A 2 12.15 22.30 6.03
CA GLY A 2 12.66 21.45 4.95
C GLY A 2 11.69 20.32 4.61
N VAL A 3 12.04 19.50 3.62
CA VAL A 3 11.28 18.30 3.25
C VAL A 3 11.43 17.26 4.36
N ALA A 4 10.32 16.78 4.93
CA ALA A 4 10.36 15.71 5.92
C ALA A 4 10.80 14.39 5.27
N PRO A 5 11.57 13.52 5.93
CA PRO A 5 11.96 12.25 5.32
C PRO A 5 10.78 11.33 5.01
N LEU A 6 9.80 11.18 5.91
CA LEU A 6 8.69 10.23 5.79
C LEU A 6 7.33 10.93 5.93
N ALA A 7 6.34 10.49 5.14
CA ALA A 7 4.93 10.79 5.35
C ALA A 7 4.29 9.69 6.21
N LEU A 8 4.12 9.97 7.51
CA LEU A 8 3.49 9.06 8.47
C LEU A 8 2.12 9.59 8.92
N MET A 9 1.28 8.68 9.40
CA MET A 9 0.00 9.03 10.02
C MET A 9 -0.40 8.05 11.13
N THR A 10 -1.10 8.54 12.16
CA THR A 10 -1.53 7.72 13.31
C THR A 10 -3.04 7.74 13.57
N GLY A 11 -3.81 8.48 12.78
CA GLY A 11 -5.28 8.44 12.82
C GLY A 11 -5.82 7.22 12.07
N GLU A 12 -7.14 7.01 12.13
CA GLU A 12 -7.81 5.90 11.42
C GLU A 12 -7.17 4.53 11.74
N ASN A 13 -6.62 3.84 10.73
CA ASN A 13 -5.92 2.57 10.85
C ASN A 13 -4.39 2.74 10.90
N SER A 14 -3.88 3.97 10.94
CA SER A 14 -2.45 4.30 10.91
C SER A 14 -1.69 3.72 9.71
N TRP A 15 -2.36 3.47 8.57
CA TRP A 15 -1.86 2.81 7.37
C TRP A 15 -0.37 2.95 7.08
N THR A 16 0.15 4.16 6.81
CA THR A 16 1.56 4.34 6.42
C THR A 16 2.52 4.00 7.56
N SER A 17 2.15 4.29 8.81
CA SER A 17 2.90 3.90 10.00
C SER A 17 2.81 2.38 10.26
N ALA A 18 1.66 1.76 10.00
CA ALA A 18 1.43 0.34 10.16
C ALA A 18 2.22 -0.48 9.11
N LEU A 19 2.27 -0.01 7.86
CA LEU A 19 3.13 -0.58 6.83
C LEU A 19 4.60 -0.46 7.23
N MET A 20 5.02 0.70 7.76
CA MET A 20 6.40 0.83 8.24
C MET A 20 6.70 -0.10 9.41
N LEU A 21 5.77 -0.25 10.36
CA LEU A 21 5.91 -1.18 11.47
C LEU A 21 6.02 -2.63 10.98
N ALA A 22 5.17 -3.03 10.04
CA ALA A 22 5.20 -4.36 9.44
C ALA A 22 6.55 -4.65 8.77
N HIS A 23 7.10 -3.70 8.01
CA HIS A 23 8.44 -3.83 7.45
C HIS A 23 9.53 -3.94 8.53
N LEU A 24 9.49 -3.08 9.57
CA LEU A 24 10.46 -3.12 10.67
C LEU A 24 10.46 -4.47 11.42
N ILE A 25 9.30 -5.11 11.54
CA ILE A 25 9.16 -6.44 12.13
C ILE A 25 9.63 -7.51 11.14
N GLY A 26 9.10 -7.49 9.91
CA GLY A 26 9.36 -8.53 8.92
C GLY A 26 10.82 -8.64 8.48
N THR A 27 11.56 -7.53 8.53
CA THR A 27 12.99 -7.51 8.17
C THR A 27 13.93 -7.62 9.39
N SER A 28 13.40 -7.87 10.59
CA SER A 28 14.23 -8.05 11.80
C SER A 28 14.81 -9.46 11.97
N GLY A 29 14.64 -10.35 11.00
CA GLY A 29 15.07 -11.75 11.03
C GLY A 29 13.92 -12.75 11.21
N PRO A 30 14.22 -14.06 11.34
CA PRO A 30 13.22 -15.14 11.31
C PRO A 30 12.10 -15.00 12.35
N GLU A 31 12.44 -14.54 13.56
CA GLU A 31 11.44 -14.33 14.63
C GLU A 31 10.46 -13.21 14.30
N GLY A 32 10.85 -12.22 13.49
CA GLY A 32 9.95 -11.16 13.05
C GLY A 32 8.99 -11.60 11.97
N LEU A 33 9.45 -12.39 11.00
CA LEU A 33 8.54 -13.01 10.04
C LEU A 33 7.55 -13.95 10.74
N LYS A 34 8.03 -14.76 11.69
CA LYS A 34 7.18 -15.61 12.52
C LYS A 34 6.17 -14.81 13.35
N TRP A 35 6.58 -13.65 13.88
CA TRP A 35 5.67 -12.75 14.58
C TRP A 35 4.55 -12.27 13.66
N LEU A 36 4.84 -11.84 12.42
CA LEU A 36 3.83 -11.39 11.45
C LEU A 36 2.89 -12.51 10.98
N GLN A 37 3.39 -13.75 10.92
CA GLN A 37 2.61 -14.93 10.51
C GLN A 37 1.81 -15.54 11.65
N THR A 38 2.01 -15.09 12.89
CA THR A 38 1.24 -15.56 14.05
C THR A 38 -0.18 -15.01 13.96
N SER A 39 -1.17 -15.85 14.27
CA SER A 39 -2.57 -15.43 14.25
C SER A 39 -2.79 -14.31 15.28
N PRO A 40 -3.64 -13.30 15.00
CA PRO A 40 -3.92 -12.22 15.94
C PRO A 40 -4.32 -12.68 17.35
N LYS A 41 -5.01 -13.83 17.47
CA LYS A 41 -5.44 -14.39 18.77
C LYS A 41 -4.28 -14.91 19.63
N ASP A 42 -3.17 -15.31 19.01
CA ASP A 42 -2.00 -15.92 19.66
C ASP A 42 -0.84 -14.93 19.77
N GLN A 43 -1.06 -13.67 19.35
CA GLN A 43 -0.02 -12.67 19.20
C GLN A 43 0.51 -12.18 20.55
N LYS A 44 1.83 -12.12 20.69
CA LYS A 44 2.51 -11.55 21.87
C LYS A 44 3.18 -10.22 21.55
N PHE A 45 2.64 -9.15 22.11
CA PHE A 45 3.14 -7.78 21.90
C PHE A 45 4.29 -7.39 22.84
N ASN A 46 4.59 -8.20 23.86
CA ASN A 46 5.71 -7.97 24.78
C ASN A 46 7.01 -8.67 24.35
N THR A 47 7.12 -9.07 23.08
CA THR A 47 8.33 -9.72 22.55
C THR A 47 9.41 -8.69 22.21
N PRO A 48 10.71 -9.04 22.30
CA PRO A 48 11.79 -8.13 21.91
C PRO A 48 11.67 -7.61 20.47
N VAL A 49 11.22 -8.46 19.54
CA VAL A 49 10.99 -8.10 18.15
C VAL A 49 9.98 -6.96 18.02
N PHE A 50 8.79 -7.11 18.61
CA PHE A 50 7.75 -6.08 18.53
C PHE A 50 8.18 -4.79 19.24
N ILE A 51 8.71 -4.90 20.46
CA ILE A 51 9.16 -3.74 21.25
C ILE A 51 10.24 -2.94 20.50
N ASN A 52 11.20 -3.62 19.88
CA ASN A 52 12.26 -2.96 19.13
C ASN A 52 11.73 -2.28 17.86
N ALA A 53 10.78 -2.90 17.16
CA ALA A 53 10.16 -2.28 15.99
C ALA A 53 9.34 -1.03 16.37
N VAL A 54 8.55 -1.10 17.45
CA VAL A 54 7.78 0.05 17.95
C VAL A 54 8.70 1.19 18.40
N LYS A 55 9.83 0.89 19.07
CA LYS A 55 10.83 1.92 19.43
C LYS A 55 11.36 2.66 18.20
N LYS A 56 11.65 1.93 17.12
CA LYS A 56 12.10 2.53 15.85
C LYS A 56 11.00 3.39 15.22
N LEU A 57 9.76 2.92 15.20
CA LEU A 57 8.62 3.70 14.71
C LEU A 57 8.41 4.98 15.53
N GLN A 58 8.56 4.92 16.86
CA GLN A 58 8.48 6.07 17.74
C GLN A 58 9.55 7.13 17.39
N ILE A 59 10.77 6.70 17.08
CA ILE A 59 11.83 7.60 16.60
C ILE A 59 11.40 8.26 15.28
N MET A 60 10.86 7.48 14.33
CA MET A 60 10.38 8.01 13.05
C MET A 60 9.27 9.07 13.22
N LEU A 61 8.29 8.80 14.09
CA LEU A 61 7.19 9.71 14.39
C LEU A 61 7.65 11.00 15.10
N ASN A 62 8.71 10.93 15.91
CA ASN A 62 9.21 12.11 16.63
C ASN A 62 10.20 12.96 15.83
N GLN A 63 10.97 12.35 14.91
CA GLN A 63 12.14 13.02 14.31
C GLN A 63 12.10 13.11 12.78
N TYR A 64 11.34 12.25 12.11
CA TYR A 64 11.50 12.04 10.66
C TYR A 64 10.20 12.18 9.85
N THR A 65 9.14 12.72 10.45
CA THR A 65 7.85 12.97 9.79
C THR A 65 7.39 14.42 9.94
N THR A 66 6.31 14.78 9.25
CA THR A 66 5.64 16.07 9.39
C THR A 66 4.94 16.22 10.74
N LEU A 67 4.80 17.45 11.24
CA LEU A 67 4.23 17.77 12.56
C LEU A 67 2.77 17.33 12.72
N ASP A 68 2.04 17.19 11.62
CA ASP A 68 0.64 16.78 11.56
C ASP A 68 0.45 15.26 11.58
N ALA A 69 1.52 14.45 11.62
CA ALA A 69 1.41 12.99 11.56
C ALA A 69 0.59 12.38 12.70
N ILE A 70 0.63 12.98 13.90
CA ILE A 70 -0.16 12.53 15.05
C ILE A 70 -1.62 12.91 14.85
N GLY A 71 -2.49 11.90 14.73
CA GLY A 71 -3.93 12.06 14.52
C GLY A 71 -4.33 12.31 13.06
N ALA A 72 -3.38 12.51 12.14
CA ALA A 72 -3.66 12.59 10.70
C ALA A 72 -4.31 11.30 10.18
N GLY A 73 -5.26 11.45 9.25
CA GLY A 73 -5.76 10.35 8.42
C GLY A 73 -4.90 10.14 7.16
N TYR A 74 -5.23 9.13 6.36
CA TYR A 74 -4.47 8.78 5.15
C TYR A 74 -4.28 9.95 4.18
N GLY A 75 -5.34 10.72 3.94
CA GLY A 75 -5.31 11.84 2.99
C GLY A 75 -4.25 12.89 3.31
N VAL A 76 -3.97 13.14 4.60
CA VAL A 76 -2.93 14.09 5.03
C VAL A 76 -1.54 13.56 4.71
N ALA A 77 -1.23 12.31 5.06
CA ALA A 77 0.07 11.70 4.74
C ALA A 77 0.29 11.58 3.22
N ALA A 78 -0.72 11.12 2.48
CA ALA A 78 -0.66 11.05 1.02
C ALA A 78 -0.38 12.43 0.42
N ASN A 79 -1.10 13.46 0.86
CA ASN A 79 -0.89 14.82 0.40
C ASN A 79 0.50 15.37 0.77
N ASN A 80 1.03 15.05 1.96
CA ASN A 80 2.38 15.45 2.34
C ASN A 80 3.43 14.89 1.38
N PHE A 81 3.28 13.66 0.90
CA PHE A 81 4.14 13.10 -0.15
C PHE A 81 3.88 13.74 -1.53
N LEU A 82 2.62 13.76 -1.99
CA LEU A 82 2.23 14.22 -3.32
C LEU A 82 2.56 15.71 -3.56
N GLN A 83 2.60 16.51 -2.50
CA GLN A 83 2.95 17.93 -2.55
C GLN A 83 4.42 18.20 -2.23
N GLY A 84 5.25 17.16 -2.14
CA GLY A 84 6.69 17.27 -1.88
C GLY A 84 7.06 17.78 -0.49
N LYS A 85 6.13 17.72 0.48
CA LYS A 85 6.40 18.06 1.89
C LYS A 85 7.11 16.92 2.62
N ALA A 86 6.98 15.70 2.12
CA ALA A 86 7.71 14.52 2.56
C ALA A 86 8.38 13.82 1.38
N ALA A 87 9.59 13.30 1.58
CA ALA A 87 10.39 12.69 0.53
C ALA A 87 9.99 11.23 0.22
N MET A 88 9.48 10.50 1.21
CA MET A 88 9.13 9.09 1.09
C MET A 88 7.78 8.80 1.75
N ILE A 89 7.09 7.79 1.24
CA ILE A 89 5.86 7.23 1.83
C ILE A 89 5.88 5.71 1.72
N ALA A 90 5.57 5.01 2.80
CA ALA A 90 5.31 3.59 2.75
C ALA A 90 3.87 3.37 2.28
N ASN A 91 3.71 2.87 1.06
CA ASN A 91 2.40 2.59 0.48
C ASN A 91 2.50 1.58 -0.66
N GLY A 92 1.37 1.05 -1.10
CA GLY A 92 1.33 0.11 -2.23
C GLY A 92 1.07 0.75 -3.59
N PRO A 93 1.12 -0.06 -4.66
CA PRO A 93 1.01 0.40 -6.05
C PRO A 93 -0.30 1.13 -6.40
N TRP A 94 -1.37 0.94 -5.63
CA TRP A 94 -2.65 1.64 -5.82
C TRP A 94 -2.54 3.17 -5.73
N MET A 95 -1.46 3.70 -5.16
CA MET A 95 -1.21 5.15 -5.11
C MET A 95 -0.72 5.71 -6.45
N ILE A 96 -0.24 4.88 -7.39
CA ILE A 96 0.44 5.32 -8.60
C ILE A 96 -0.47 6.20 -9.48
N GLY A 97 -1.75 5.86 -9.58
CA GLY A 97 -2.73 6.67 -10.32
C GLY A 97 -2.83 8.12 -9.81
N SER A 98 -2.48 8.38 -8.54
CA SER A 98 -2.49 9.73 -7.97
C SER A 98 -1.29 10.58 -8.41
N PHE A 99 -0.21 9.99 -8.94
CA PHE A 99 1.00 10.75 -9.29
C PHE A 99 0.83 11.60 -10.54
N SER A 100 -0.07 11.19 -11.44
CA SER A 100 -0.40 11.91 -12.68
C SER A 100 -1.80 12.56 -12.65
N ASP A 101 -2.53 12.43 -11.54
CA ASP A 101 -3.85 13.05 -11.39
C ASP A 101 -3.68 14.53 -10.99
N PRO A 102 -4.11 15.49 -11.83
CA PRO A 102 -3.96 16.92 -11.54
C PRO A 102 -4.75 17.40 -10.32
N LYS A 103 -5.69 16.60 -9.80
CA LYS A 103 -6.38 16.89 -8.52
C LYS A 103 -5.54 16.50 -7.31
N SER A 104 -4.55 15.63 -7.50
CA SER A 104 -3.79 14.97 -6.43
C SER A 104 -2.33 15.44 -6.38
N ALA A 105 -1.69 15.63 -7.54
CA ALA A 105 -0.27 15.96 -7.64
C ALA A 105 0.01 17.08 -8.66
N PRO A 106 1.10 17.86 -8.49
CA PRO A 106 1.56 18.81 -9.50
C PRO A 106 1.92 18.15 -10.83
N GLU A 107 1.82 18.89 -11.93
CA GLU A 107 2.19 18.39 -13.26
C GLU A 107 3.64 17.86 -13.30
N GLY A 108 3.82 16.66 -13.84
CA GLY A 108 5.13 16.01 -13.97
C GLY A 108 5.67 15.42 -12.68
N PHE A 109 4.86 15.33 -11.60
CA PHE A 109 5.26 14.68 -10.35
C PHE A 109 5.62 13.21 -10.58
N GLU A 110 4.87 12.49 -11.41
CA GLU A 110 5.10 11.09 -11.77
C GLU A 110 6.50 10.82 -12.33
N LYS A 111 7.15 11.83 -12.94
CA LYS A 111 8.51 11.72 -13.50
C LYS A 111 9.60 11.77 -12.45
N LYS A 112 9.26 12.16 -11.22
CA LYS A 112 10.19 12.35 -10.08
C LYS A 112 10.02 11.26 -9.01
N VAL A 113 9.01 10.41 -9.14
CA VAL A 113 8.73 9.35 -8.18
C VAL A 113 9.43 8.06 -8.60
N GLY A 114 10.12 7.45 -7.65
CA GLY A 114 10.62 6.08 -7.74
C GLY A 114 10.12 5.25 -6.58
N TYR A 115 10.47 3.97 -6.58
CA TYR A 115 10.21 3.04 -5.48
C TYR A 115 11.53 2.44 -5.00
N ALA A 116 11.52 1.93 -3.77
CA ALA A 116 12.58 1.10 -3.23
C ALA A 116 11.94 -0.01 -2.39
N LEU A 117 12.65 -1.13 -2.24
CA LEU A 117 12.31 -2.09 -1.20
C LEU A 117 12.41 -1.40 0.16
N ALA A 118 11.56 -1.81 1.11
CA ALA A 118 11.70 -1.33 2.47
C ALA A 118 13.08 -1.72 3.05
N PRO A 119 13.61 -0.98 4.03
CA PRO A 119 14.89 -1.29 4.65
C PRO A 119 14.98 -2.76 5.09
N GLY A 120 16.09 -3.42 4.74
CA GLY A 120 16.26 -4.87 4.94
C GLY A 120 15.62 -5.74 3.85
N ASN A 121 15.40 -5.18 2.64
CA ASN A 121 14.80 -5.86 1.48
C ASN A 121 13.39 -6.36 1.74
N GLY A 122 12.59 -5.58 2.47
CA GLY A 122 11.22 -5.95 2.85
C GLY A 122 10.21 -5.70 1.73
N VAL A 123 9.33 -6.69 1.51
CA VAL A 123 8.14 -6.59 0.66
C VAL A 123 6.93 -7.07 1.46
N ILE A 124 5.82 -6.35 1.35
CA ILE A 124 4.52 -6.79 1.90
C ILE A 124 3.70 -7.30 0.74
N ALA A 125 3.44 -8.62 0.74
CA ALA A 125 2.43 -9.20 -0.12
C ALA A 125 1.07 -8.94 0.51
N MET A 126 0.20 -8.24 -0.20
CA MET A 126 -1.18 -8.03 0.21
C MET A 126 -2.08 -8.74 -0.78
N GLU A 127 -2.96 -9.60 -0.28
CA GLU A 127 -4.05 -10.11 -1.10
C GLU A 127 -4.94 -8.92 -1.49
N ASN A 128 -5.19 -8.78 -2.80
CA ASN A 128 -5.94 -7.66 -3.35
C ASN A 128 -7.43 -7.76 -2.95
N VAL A 129 -8.21 -6.75 -3.36
CA VAL A 129 -9.64 -6.63 -3.05
C VAL A 129 -10.38 -7.94 -3.37
N ALA A 130 -10.97 -8.54 -2.34
CA ALA A 130 -11.91 -9.64 -2.50
C ALA A 130 -13.35 -9.10 -2.58
N TYR A 131 -14.17 -9.72 -3.42
CA TYR A 131 -15.59 -9.42 -3.50
C TYR A 131 -16.40 -10.46 -2.75
N ALA A 132 -17.35 -10.01 -1.93
CA ALA A 132 -18.28 -10.88 -1.22
C ALA A 132 -19.73 -10.40 -1.41
N THR A 133 -20.69 -11.33 -1.40
CA THR A 133 -22.12 -11.03 -1.40
C THR A 133 -22.76 -11.49 -0.09
N GLY A 134 -23.37 -10.55 0.63
CA GLY A 134 -24.17 -10.83 1.83
C GLY A 134 -25.62 -11.24 1.52
N SER A 135 -25.97 -11.48 0.25
CA SER A 135 -27.35 -11.72 -0.14
C SER A 135 -27.90 -13.04 0.39
N LYS A 136 -29.09 -12.95 1.01
CA LYS A 136 -29.84 -14.12 1.51
C LYS A 136 -30.63 -14.85 0.42
N THR A 137 -30.95 -14.20 -0.71
CA THR A 137 -31.69 -14.84 -1.80
C THR A 137 -30.77 -15.41 -2.87
N LYS A 138 -31.14 -16.56 -3.43
CA LYS A 138 -30.36 -17.23 -4.49
C LYS A 138 -30.21 -16.33 -5.72
N GLU A 139 -31.31 -15.74 -6.18
CA GLU A 139 -31.34 -14.87 -7.35
C GLU A 139 -30.30 -13.74 -7.30
N LYS A 140 -30.23 -13.01 -6.17
CA LYS A 140 -29.25 -11.92 -5.99
C LYS A 140 -27.81 -12.44 -5.83
N ARG A 141 -27.61 -13.65 -5.28
CA ARG A 141 -26.28 -14.28 -5.26
C ARG A 141 -25.82 -14.64 -6.67
N ASP A 142 -26.70 -15.23 -7.48
CA ASP A 142 -26.40 -15.57 -8.87
C ASP A 142 -26.10 -14.31 -9.69
N ALA A 143 -26.87 -13.23 -9.49
CA ALA A 143 -26.61 -11.94 -10.12
C ALA A 143 -25.25 -11.34 -9.71
N ALA A 144 -24.91 -11.39 -8.42
CA ALA A 144 -23.60 -10.94 -7.94
C ALA A 144 -22.47 -11.75 -8.58
N VAL A 145 -22.57 -13.08 -8.64
CA VAL A 145 -21.58 -13.94 -9.31
C VAL A 145 -21.45 -13.59 -10.79
N LYS A 146 -22.57 -13.35 -11.49
CA LYS A 146 -22.55 -12.93 -12.91
C LYS A 146 -21.82 -11.58 -13.09
N PHE A 147 -22.05 -10.63 -12.19
CA PHE A 147 -21.36 -9.34 -12.21
C PHE A 147 -19.85 -9.48 -11.92
N LEU A 148 -19.47 -10.30 -10.94
CA LEU A 148 -18.06 -10.57 -10.67
C LEU A 148 -17.34 -11.19 -11.88
N LYS A 149 -17.98 -12.15 -12.56
CA LYS A 149 -17.44 -12.71 -13.81
C LYS A 149 -17.22 -11.65 -14.90
N TYR A 150 -18.10 -10.65 -14.97
CA TYR A 150 -17.94 -9.52 -15.89
C TYR A 150 -16.74 -8.64 -15.50
N LEU A 151 -16.61 -8.30 -14.21
CA LEU A 151 -15.47 -7.51 -13.71
C LEU A 151 -14.11 -8.17 -13.95
N THR A 152 -14.08 -9.51 -13.97
CA THR A 152 -12.88 -10.29 -14.24
C THR A 152 -12.66 -10.63 -15.72
N THR A 153 -13.45 -10.07 -16.64
CA THR A 153 -13.14 -10.19 -18.07
C THR A 153 -11.89 -9.39 -18.41
N ASP A 154 -11.11 -9.84 -19.39
CA ASP A 154 -9.86 -9.18 -19.78
C ASP A 154 -10.04 -7.69 -20.05
N ASP A 155 -11.07 -7.30 -20.79
CA ASP A 155 -11.26 -5.91 -21.19
C ASP A 155 -11.56 -4.99 -20.00
N VAL A 156 -12.34 -5.49 -19.03
CA VAL A 156 -12.69 -4.71 -17.83
C VAL A 156 -11.51 -4.66 -16.86
N TYR A 157 -10.87 -5.81 -16.62
CA TYR A 157 -9.79 -5.87 -15.65
C TYR A 157 -8.51 -5.21 -16.15
N ALA A 158 -8.14 -5.41 -17.41
CA ALA A 158 -6.96 -4.76 -17.98
C ALA A 158 -7.11 -3.23 -17.97
N ALA A 159 -8.32 -2.70 -18.23
CA ALA A 159 -8.61 -1.28 -18.11
C ALA A 159 -8.42 -0.80 -16.64
N TYR A 160 -8.93 -1.54 -15.67
CA TYR A 160 -8.72 -1.26 -14.24
C TYR A 160 -7.23 -1.22 -13.87
N LEU A 161 -6.45 -2.22 -14.29
CA LEU A 161 -5.01 -2.28 -14.02
C LEU A 161 -4.25 -1.11 -14.67
N SER A 162 -4.64 -0.72 -15.88
CA SER A 162 -4.00 0.38 -16.63
C SER A 162 -4.21 1.73 -15.97
N VAL A 163 -5.36 1.94 -15.31
CA VAL A 163 -5.66 3.19 -14.59
C VAL A 163 -5.09 3.16 -13.17
N GLY A 164 -5.22 2.04 -12.47
CA GLY A 164 -4.84 1.94 -11.06
C GLY A 164 -3.36 1.67 -10.81
N GLY A 165 -2.63 1.13 -11.78
CA GLY A 165 -1.23 0.74 -11.61
C GLY A 165 -1.04 -0.46 -10.66
N ALA A 166 -2.08 -1.26 -10.39
CA ALA A 166 -1.95 -2.47 -9.59
C ALA A 166 -1.39 -3.65 -10.43
N GLY A 167 -0.71 -4.59 -9.78
CA GLY A 167 -0.38 -5.88 -10.41
C GLY A 167 -1.63 -6.76 -10.59
N PRO A 168 -1.62 -7.70 -11.54
CA PRO A 168 -2.73 -8.63 -11.73
C PRO A 168 -2.82 -9.62 -10.54
N CYS A 169 -4.03 -9.99 -10.14
CA CYS A 169 -4.29 -10.95 -9.07
C CYS A 169 -5.13 -12.16 -9.52
N PHE A 170 -5.54 -12.15 -10.78
CA PHE A 170 -6.12 -13.29 -11.49
C PHE A 170 -5.59 -13.29 -12.92
N GLN A 171 -5.72 -14.42 -13.59
CA GLN A 171 -5.26 -14.57 -14.96
C GLN A 171 -5.98 -13.56 -15.87
N THR A 172 -5.19 -12.80 -16.62
CA THR A 172 -5.68 -11.81 -17.58
C THR A 172 -4.68 -11.67 -18.72
N ASP A 173 -5.16 -11.31 -19.91
CA ASP A 173 -4.31 -10.94 -21.04
C ASP A 173 -3.56 -9.62 -20.77
N LEU A 174 -2.31 -9.74 -20.31
CA LEU A 174 -1.45 -8.60 -20.01
C LEU A 174 -1.08 -7.77 -21.25
N SER A 175 -1.26 -8.29 -22.46
CA SER A 175 -1.05 -7.49 -23.69
C SER A 175 -2.06 -6.33 -23.80
N LYS A 176 -3.18 -6.41 -23.09
CA LYS A 176 -4.20 -5.35 -23.01
C LYS A 176 -3.92 -4.33 -21.92
N VAL A 177 -2.96 -4.57 -21.03
CA VAL A 177 -2.65 -3.68 -19.91
C VAL A 177 -1.63 -2.63 -20.34
N LYS A 178 -1.95 -1.36 -20.09
CA LYS A 178 -1.06 -0.22 -20.32
C LYS A 178 -0.57 0.32 -18.99
N TYR A 179 0.52 -0.25 -18.49
CA TYR A 179 1.10 0.19 -17.23
C TYR A 179 1.78 1.56 -17.33
N PRO A 180 1.61 2.43 -16.32
CA PRO A 180 2.44 3.62 -16.15
C PRO A 180 3.94 3.27 -16.17
N ALA A 181 4.80 4.19 -16.63
CA ALA A 181 6.24 3.92 -16.74
C ALA A 181 6.86 3.45 -15.40
N ILE A 182 6.42 4.01 -14.28
CA ILE A 182 6.86 3.61 -12.94
C ILE A 182 6.53 2.15 -12.60
N ASN A 183 5.43 1.61 -13.14
CA ASN A 183 5.05 0.21 -12.96
C ASN A 183 5.93 -0.72 -13.78
N GLN A 184 6.32 -0.33 -14.99
CA GLN A 184 7.13 -1.18 -15.88
C GLN A 184 8.51 -1.49 -15.29
N ALA A 185 9.03 -0.62 -14.42
CA ALA A 185 10.30 -0.84 -13.76
C ALA A 185 10.20 -1.87 -12.60
N PHE A 186 9.02 -2.05 -11.97
CA PHE A 186 8.83 -2.95 -10.82
C PHE A 186 8.00 -4.21 -11.12
N LEU A 187 7.13 -4.17 -12.12
CA LEU A 187 6.32 -5.30 -12.57
C LEU A 187 7.00 -6.34 -13.49
N PRO A 188 8.33 -6.38 -13.75
CA PRO A 188 8.92 -7.47 -14.53
C PRO A 188 9.61 -8.54 -13.67
N LEU A 189 8.92 -9.08 -12.65
CA LEU A 189 9.32 -10.30 -11.89
C LEU A 189 8.08 -11.05 -11.35
N ALA A 190 7.22 -11.49 -12.26
CA ALA A 190 6.36 -12.66 -12.05
C ALA A 190 6.82 -13.76 -13.01
#